data_AF-A0A8J6FAG4-F1
#
_entry.id   AF-A0A8J6FAG4-F1
#
_cell.length_a   1.000
_cell.length_b   1.000
_cell.length_c   1.000
_cell.angle_alpha   90.00
_cell.angle_beta   90.00
_cell.angle_gamma   90.00
#
_symmetry.space_group_name_H-M   'P 1'
#
loop_
_entity.id
_entity.type
_entity.pdbx_description
1 polymer ?
#
loop_
_entity_poly.entity_id
_entity_poly.type
_entity_poly.pdbx_seq_one_letter_code
_entity_poly.pdbx_strand_id
1 'polypeptide(L)'
;MDVSGYAMCLPNLTRLQTFPFVEHRPIFCIEIKPKCGFIPSSAYITKEVKKKVCRFCMHQHLKAAKGKWKRISKYCPLDLFSGHKQRMHFALMSLLQESQNNLKIFKNGELIYGCRDDQEYLSDLNELACQLKPFFFPSNGLIGGPQCPKTILKELINVLTSTLLSTSPDTGRPANMKPIPVSQGRNYCEASHFCTEYLQSGKHKMESAGLPKGCILYKMLQAQMLDMLDIEGLHPLYRRVEKYLEECPEERSTLLLDGPYDETFFERLKDLSLEDDGSVEYAVTKIQQYRVAMTAKDCSIMIALSPTVQEECFDSRPLIKASRSSFMYSVSILDLDLKPYENIPYQYKRDSKIVNHYLKSIQPQEEPSTSLIFPESEDCTLLLHQV
;
A
#
# COMPACT_ATOMS: atom_id res chain seq x y z
N MET A 1 26.77 -6.70 20.78
CA MET A 1 26.94 -5.47 19.99
C MET A 1 27.55 -5.89 18.68
N ASP A 2 26.71 -6.12 17.67
CA ASP A 2 27.18 -6.49 16.34
C ASP A 2 27.16 -5.20 15.51
N VAL A 3 28.27 -4.48 15.54
CA VAL A 3 28.45 -3.24 14.78
C VAL A 3 29.32 -3.60 13.58
N SER A 4 28.71 -4.27 12.60
CA SER A 4 29.32 -4.35 11.28
C SER A 4 29.49 -2.91 10.79
N GLY A 5 30.74 -2.43 10.67
CA GLY A 5 31.07 -1.05 10.29
C GLY A 5 30.76 -0.70 8.83
N TYR A 6 29.78 -1.36 8.23
CA TYR A 6 29.40 -1.25 6.83
C TYR A 6 28.06 -0.55 6.68
N ALA A 7 27.92 0.23 5.61
CA ALA A 7 26.69 0.92 5.25
C ALA A 7 26.47 0.85 3.74
N MET A 8 25.21 0.92 3.32
CA MET A 8 24.83 1.04 1.91
C MET A 8 24.67 2.51 1.54
N CYS A 9 25.46 3.00 0.59
CA CYS A 9 25.32 4.36 0.07
C CYS A 9 24.28 4.38 -1.05
N LEU A 10 23.16 5.08 -0.81
CA LEU A 10 22.05 5.23 -1.75
C LEU A 10 21.80 6.70 -2.07
N PRO A 11 21.27 7.03 -3.26
CA PRO A 11 20.95 8.40 -3.61
C PRO A 11 19.78 8.94 -2.78
N ASN A 12 19.84 10.24 -2.45
CA ASN A 12 18.76 10.89 -1.71
C ASN A 12 17.62 11.32 -2.65
N LEU A 13 16.66 10.44 -2.87
CA LEU A 13 15.51 10.67 -3.77
C LEU A 13 14.54 11.75 -3.28
N THR A 14 14.71 12.29 -2.07
CA THR A 14 13.90 13.43 -1.59
C THR A 14 14.38 14.79 -2.13
N ARG A 15 15.51 14.79 -2.86
CA ARG A 15 16.13 15.99 -3.44
C ARG A 15 16.37 15.89 -4.96
N LEU A 16 16.26 14.68 -5.52
CA LEU A 16 16.69 14.38 -6.89
C LEU A 16 15.51 14.06 -7.80
N GLN A 17 15.61 14.49 -9.06
CA GLN A 17 14.92 13.82 -10.17
C GLN A 17 15.78 12.64 -10.64
N THR A 18 15.18 11.57 -11.16
CA THR A 18 15.94 10.46 -11.76
C THR A 18 16.25 10.70 -13.23
N PHE A 19 15.50 11.60 -13.89
CA PHE A 19 15.73 12.02 -15.27
C PHE A 19 15.47 13.54 -15.43
N PRO A 20 16.52 14.37 -15.53
CA PRO A 20 17.94 14.05 -15.37
C PRO A 20 18.27 13.73 -13.90
N PHE A 21 19.35 13.00 -13.65
CA PHE A 21 19.83 12.66 -12.31
C PHE A 21 20.52 13.88 -11.65
N VAL A 22 19.74 14.86 -11.23
CA VAL A 22 20.19 16.16 -10.74
C VAL A 22 19.35 16.63 -9.55
N GLU A 23 19.96 17.37 -8.63
CA GLU A 23 19.23 18.06 -7.57
C GLU A 23 18.41 19.21 -8.16
N HIS A 24 17.10 19.16 -7.98
CA HIS A 24 16.19 20.22 -8.40
C HIS A 24 15.66 20.99 -7.20
N ARG A 25 15.53 22.31 -7.35
CA ARG A 25 14.81 23.17 -6.41
C ARG A 25 13.96 24.18 -7.18
N PRO A 26 12.70 24.40 -6.80
CA PRO A 26 11.99 23.71 -5.72
C PRO A 26 11.56 22.28 -6.12
N ILE A 27 11.56 21.35 -5.17
CA ILE A 27 11.09 19.97 -5.35
C ILE A 27 10.22 19.56 -4.17
N PHE A 28 9.18 18.77 -4.43
CA PHE A 28 8.48 18.04 -3.39
C PHE A 28 8.36 16.56 -3.75
N CYS A 29 8.54 15.70 -2.75
CA CYS A 29 8.52 14.26 -2.93
C CYS A 29 7.45 13.62 -2.05
N ILE A 30 6.80 12.59 -2.56
CA ILE A 30 5.76 11.84 -1.86
C ILE A 30 6.19 10.39 -1.77
N GLU A 31 6.30 9.88 -0.55
CA GLU A 31 6.54 8.46 -0.29
C GLU A 31 5.21 7.80 0.10
N ILE A 32 4.80 6.76 -0.63
CA ILE A 32 3.58 5.98 -0.37
C ILE A 32 3.99 4.54 -0.08
N LYS A 33 3.50 3.95 1.02
CA LYS A 33 3.52 2.49 1.25
C LYS A 33 2.16 1.91 0.88
N PRO A 34 1.96 1.43 -0.36
CA PRO A 34 0.64 1.13 -0.91
C PRO A 34 0.03 -0.17 -0.36
N LYS A 35 0.85 -1.07 0.19
CA LYS A 35 0.43 -2.39 0.71
C LYS A 35 -0.07 -3.32 -0.39
N CYS A 36 -0.68 -4.45 0.00
CA CYS A 36 -1.12 -5.51 -0.90
C CYS A 36 -2.35 -5.09 -1.71
N GLY A 37 -2.22 -4.99 -3.04
CA GLY A 37 -3.24 -4.51 -3.96
C GLY A 37 -4.28 -5.53 -4.40
N PHE A 38 -4.23 -6.78 -3.90
CA PHE A 38 -5.19 -7.84 -4.21
C PHE A 38 -5.72 -8.53 -2.95
N ILE A 39 -6.84 -9.24 -3.12
CA ILE A 39 -7.43 -10.15 -2.15
C ILE A 39 -7.06 -11.59 -2.56
N PRO A 40 -6.53 -12.42 -1.66
CA PRO A 40 -6.09 -13.78 -2.01
C PRO A 40 -7.29 -14.64 -2.45
N SER A 41 -7.10 -15.47 -3.47
CA SER A 41 -8.14 -16.34 -4.07
C SER A 41 -7.80 -17.84 -4.01
N SER A 42 -6.71 -18.20 -3.32
CA SER A 42 -6.22 -19.57 -3.18
C SER A 42 -7.26 -20.52 -2.57
N ALA A 43 -7.26 -21.77 -3.03
CA ALA A 43 -8.09 -22.84 -2.46
C ALA A 43 -7.68 -23.22 -1.03
N TYR A 44 -6.43 -22.92 -0.63
CA TYR A 44 -5.89 -23.25 0.70
C TYR A 44 -6.37 -22.32 1.82
N ILE A 45 -7.13 -21.26 1.49
CA ILE A 45 -7.64 -20.30 2.46
C ILE A 45 -8.76 -20.93 3.28
N THR A 46 -8.57 -21.02 4.60
CA THR A 46 -9.54 -21.62 5.53
C THR A 46 -10.62 -20.65 6.02
N LYS A 47 -10.37 -19.34 5.98
CA LYS A 47 -11.31 -18.31 6.47
C LYS A 47 -11.85 -17.47 5.31
N GLU A 48 -13.15 -17.59 5.05
CA GLU A 48 -13.81 -16.95 3.89
C GLU A 48 -13.69 -15.42 3.87
N VAL A 49 -13.56 -14.77 5.05
CA VAL A 49 -13.35 -13.32 5.13
C VAL A 49 -12.09 -12.85 4.39
N LYS A 50 -11.05 -13.69 4.29
CA LYS A 50 -9.83 -13.39 3.54
C LYS A 50 -10.06 -13.27 2.03
N LYS A 51 -11.16 -13.83 1.51
CA LYS A 51 -11.58 -13.71 0.11
C LYS A 51 -12.50 -12.49 -0.15
N LYS A 52 -12.83 -11.73 0.90
CA LYS A 52 -13.79 -10.60 0.86
C LYS A 52 -13.18 -9.27 1.32
N VAL A 53 -12.27 -9.32 2.28
CA VAL A 53 -11.65 -8.15 2.91
C VAL A 53 -10.15 -8.23 2.78
N CYS A 54 -9.52 -7.14 2.35
CA CYS A 54 -8.07 -7.11 2.18
C CYS A 54 -7.33 -7.13 3.54
N ARG A 55 -6.10 -7.65 3.53
CA ARG A 55 -5.24 -7.75 4.72
C ARG A 55 -5.01 -6.41 5.41
N PHE A 56 -4.91 -5.30 4.66
CA PHE A 56 -4.72 -3.97 5.25
C PHE A 56 -5.92 -3.58 6.13
N CYS A 57 -7.14 -3.63 5.58
CA CYS A 57 -8.35 -3.27 6.29
C CYS A 57 -8.56 -4.15 7.54
N MET A 58 -8.39 -5.48 7.43
CA MET A 58 -8.48 -6.36 8.60
C MET A 58 -7.47 -5.98 9.70
N HIS A 59 -6.23 -5.67 9.30
CA HIS A 59 -5.15 -5.36 10.23
C HIS A 59 -5.29 -3.98 10.89
N GLN A 60 -6.03 -3.04 10.29
CA GLN A 60 -6.30 -1.75 10.92
C GLN A 60 -7.03 -1.92 12.26
N HIS A 61 -8.01 -2.83 12.35
CA HIS A 61 -8.74 -3.11 13.59
C HIS A 61 -7.79 -3.57 14.71
N LEU A 62 -6.91 -4.53 14.40
CA LEU A 62 -5.92 -5.01 15.38
C LEU A 62 -4.92 -3.93 15.79
N LYS A 63 -4.50 -3.06 14.87
CA LYS A 63 -3.57 -1.95 15.19
C LYS A 63 -4.24 -0.90 16.07
N ALA A 64 -5.48 -0.53 15.77
CA ALA A 64 -6.25 0.42 16.56
C ALA A 64 -6.51 -0.12 17.98
N ALA A 65 -6.94 -1.38 18.10
CA ALA A 65 -7.16 -2.04 19.40
C ALA A 65 -5.88 -2.13 20.26
N LYS A 66 -4.70 -2.21 19.62
CA LYS A 66 -3.39 -2.21 20.31
C LYS A 66 -2.86 -0.81 20.61
N GLY A 67 -3.62 0.25 20.33
CA GLY A 67 -3.18 1.63 20.51
C GLY A 67 -2.06 2.06 19.56
N LYS A 68 -1.71 1.25 18.54
CA LYS A 68 -0.67 1.62 17.57
C LYS A 68 -1.10 2.83 16.73
N TRP A 69 -2.40 2.92 16.44
CA TRP A 69 -2.99 4.07 15.75
C TRP A 69 -4.25 4.50 16.49
N LYS A 70 -4.47 5.82 16.59
CA LYS A 70 -5.64 6.39 17.28
C LYS A 70 -6.95 6.06 16.56
N ARG A 71 -6.91 5.94 15.23
CA ARG A 71 -8.09 5.75 14.37
C ARG A 71 -7.79 4.76 13.24
N ILE A 72 -8.84 4.10 12.77
CA ILE A 72 -8.79 3.22 11.59
C ILE A 72 -8.75 4.10 10.34
N SER A 73 -7.75 3.89 9.48
CA SER A 73 -7.68 4.57 8.19
C SER A 73 -8.77 4.05 7.25
N LYS A 74 -9.41 4.97 6.50
CA LYS A 74 -10.35 4.63 5.42
C LYS A 74 -9.66 4.16 4.13
N TYR A 75 -8.32 4.22 4.10
CA TYR A 75 -7.53 3.76 2.96
C TYR A 75 -7.75 2.26 2.72
N CYS A 76 -8.03 1.90 1.47
CA CYS A 76 -8.02 0.52 1.00
C CYS A 76 -7.04 0.39 -0.18
N PRO A 77 -6.06 -0.53 -0.13
CA PRO A 77 -5.17 -0.77 -1.25
C PRO A 77 -5.90 -1.10 -2.55
N LEU A 78 -6.98 -1.90 -2.50
CA LEU A 78 -7.72 -2.26 -3.72
C LEU A 78 -8.31 -1.04 -4.44
N ASP A 79 -8.58 0.06 -3.74
CA ASP A 79 -9.04 1.30 -4.36
C ASP A 79 -7.91 2.02 -5.09
N LEU A 80 -6.70 2.04 -4.52
CA LEU A 80 -5.51 2.60 -5.15
C LEU A 80 -5.06 1.78 -6.37
N PHE A 81 -5.13 0.46 -6.29
CA PHE A 81 -4.76 -0.46 -7.38
C PHE A 81 -5.90 -0.73 -8.37
N SER A 82 -7.01 0.00 -8.29
CA SER A 82 -8.18 -0.28 -9.13
C SER A 82 -8.04 0.15 -10.59
N GLY A 83 -7.18 1.14 -10.89
CA GLY A 83 -7.19 1.86 -12.16
C GLY A 83 -8.36 2.85 -12.31
N HIS A 84 -9.35 2.80 -11.41
CA HIS A 84 -10.52 3.66 -11.42
C HIS A 84 -10.22 4.98 -10.70
N LYS A 85 -10.13 6.09 -11.45
CA LYS A 85 -9.67 7.39 -10.94
C LYS A 85 -10.41 7.88 -9.69
N GLN A 86 -11.72 7.67 -9.57
CA GLN A 86 -12.47 8.09 -8.39
C GLN A 86 -12.13 7.25 -7.14
N ARG A 87 -11.87 5.95 -7.31
CA ARG A 87 -11.45 5.06 -6.21
C ARG A 87 -10.03 5.42 -5.77
N MET A 88 -9.14 5.63 -6.73
CA MET A 88 -7.77 6.10 -6.46
C MET A 88 -7.77 7.45 -5.75
N HIS A 89 -8.60 8.40 -6.17
CA HIS A 89 -8.76 9.69 -5.51
C HIS A 89 -9.21 9.52 -4.05
N PHE A 90 -10.23 8.68 -3.80
CA PHE A 90 -10.68 8.39 -2.44
C PHE A 90 -9.59 7.74 -1.57
N ALA A 91 -8.83 6.80 -2.14
CA ALA A 91 -7.72 6.15 -1.46
C ALA A 91 -6.62 7.14 -1.07
N LEU A 92 -6.19 8.00 -2.02
CA LEU A 92 -5.17 9.02 -1.78
C LEU A 92 -5.64 10.08 -0.76
N MET A 93 -6.91 10.49 -0.83
CA MET A 93 -7.47 11.41 0.18
C MET A 93 -7.53 10.76 1.56
N SER A 94 -7.85 9.47 1.63
CA SER A 94 -7.86 8.72 2.90
C SER A 94 -6.46 8.58 3.50
N LEU A 95 -5.41 8.44 2.66
CA LEU A 95 -4.01 8.49 3.09
C LEU A 95 -3.60 9.87 3.58
N LEU A 96 -4.08 10.95 2.95
CA LEU A 96 -3.85 12.31 3.45
C LEU A 96 -4.52 12.49 4.82
N GLN A 97 -5.77 12.02 5.00
CA GLN A 97 -6.47 12.18 6.28
C GLN A 97 -5.89 11.37 7.43
N GLU A 98 -5.39 10.16 7.16
CA GLU A 98 -4.83 9.25 8.15
C GLU A 98 -3.60 8.57 7.56
N SER A 99 -2.47 9.30 7.59
CA SER A 99 -1.22 8.94 6.93
C SER A 99 -0.53 7.72 7.54
N GLN A 100 -0.62 7.56 8.86
CA GLN A 100 0.05 6.50 9.60
C GLN A 100 1.52 6.38 9.15
N ASN A 101 2.02 5.17 8.93
CA ASN A 101 3.31 4.93 8.28
C ASN A 101 3.16 4.65 6.78
N ASN A 102 2.09 5.12 6.15
CA ASN A 102 1.73 4.83 4.76
C ASN A 102 1.91 6.02 3.80
N LEU A 103 2.07 7.24 4.31
CA LEU A 103 2.29 8.45 3.51
C LEU A 103 3.28 9.40 4.21
N LYS A 104 4.27 9.88 3.46
CA LYS A 104 5.14 10.99 3.85
C LYS A 104 5.29 11.97 2.70
N ILE A 105 5.41 13.26 3.00
CA ILE A 105 5.66 14.32 2.01
C ILE A 105 6.87 15.14 2.44
N PHE A 106 7.78 15.34 1.50
CA PHE A 106 9.02 16.06 1.68
C PHE A 106 9.05 17.28 0.76
N LYS A 107 9.76 18.33 1.17
CA LYS A 107 10.05 19.51 0.37
C LYS A 107 11.54 19.81 0.47
N ASN A 108 12.24 19.80 -0.65
CA ASN A 108 13.70 19.98 -0.72
C ASN A 108 14.49 19.09 0.26
N GLY A 109 14.01 17.87 0.50
CA GLY A 109 14.61 16.91 1.44
C GLY A 109 14.11 16.96 2.88
N GLU A 110 13.28 17.93 3.25
CA GLU A 110 12.74 18.06 4.61
C GLU A 110 11.33 17.50 4.71
N LEU A 111 11.03 16.73 5.77
CA LEU A 111 9.72 16.14 6.01
C LEU A 111 8.71 17.21 6.45
N ILE A 112 7.72 17.50 5.59
CA ILE A 112 6.66 18.49 5.84
C ILE A 112 5.30 17.85 6.19
N TYR A 113 5.10 16.55 5.94
CA TYR A 113 3.84 15.86 6.25
C TYR A 113 4.02 14.36 6.48
N GLY A 114 3.25 13.78 7.40
CA GLY A 114 3.27 12.35 7.76
C GLY A 114 3.30 12.16 9.28
N CYS A 115 3.20 10.91 9.74
CA CYS A 115 3.31 10.60 11.16
C CYS A 115 4.78 10.75 11.62
N ARG A 116 5.03 11.63 12.59
CA ARG A 116 6.27 11.63 13.38
C ARG A 116 6.07 10.66 14.56
N ASP A 117 7.12 9.94 14.94
CA ASP A 117 7.05 8.93 16.01
C ASP A 117 6.81 9.56 17.40
N ASP A 118 7.02 10.87 17.53
CA ASP A 118 6.93 11.61 18.77
C ASP A 118 5.78 12.65 18.71
N GLN A 119 4.74 12.40 19.51
CA GLN A 119 3.73 13.36 20.00
C GLN A 119 2.83 14.12 19.01
N GLU A 120 1.52 13.94 19.20
CA GLU A 120 0.39 14.89 19.10
C GLU A 120 0.22 15.84 17.90
N TYR A 121 1.07 15.84 16.88
CA TYR A 121 0.83 16.66 15.70
C TYR A 121 -0.11 15.93 14.74
N LEU A 122 -1.43 16.21 14.84
CA LEU A 122 -2.34 15.94 13.73
C LEU A 122 -1.77 16.66 12.51
N SER A 123 -1.40 15.91 11.48
CA SER A 123 -0.82 16.48 10.28
C SER A 123 -1.82 17.45 9.63
N ASP A 124 -1.59 18.77 9.76
CA ASP A 124 -2.54 19.79 9.33
C ASP A 124 -2.58 19.88 7.80
N LEU A 125 -3.71 19.48 7.23
CA LEU A 125 -3.96 19.55 5.80
C LEU A 125 -3.95 20.99 5.28
N ASN A 126 -4.26 21.98 6.12
CA ASN A 126 -4.19 23.39 5.74
C ASN A 126 -2.74 23.86 5.65
N GLU A 127 -1.89 23.50 6.62
CA GLU A 127 -0.46 23.78 6.59
C GLU A 127 0.21 23.14 5.36
N LEU A 128 -0.12 21.87 5.09
CA LEU A 128 0.33 21.18 3.88
C LEU A 128 -0.10 21.92 2.61
N ALA A 129 -1.38 22.32 2.52
CA ALA A 129 -1.87 23.06 1.37
C ALA A 129 -1.15 24.41 1.20
N CYS A 130 -0.87 25.12 2.28
CA CYS A 130 -0.08 26.35 2.26
C CYS A 130 1.33 26.11 1.70
N GLN A 131 2.00 25.03 2.14
CA GLN A 131 3.33 24.63 1.66
C GLN A 131 3.34 24.27 0.16
N LEU A 132 2.26 23.64 -0.33
CA LEU A 132 2.11 23.18 -1.71
C LEU A 132 1.57 24.24 -2.67
N LYS A 133 0.90 25.29 -2.16
CA LYS A 133 0.31 26.36 -2.97
C LYS A 133 1.26 26.93 -4.03
N PRO A 134 2.54 27.26 -3.73
CA PRO A 134 3.44 27.85 -4.72
C PRO A 134 3.76 26.92 -5.91
N PHE A 135 3.66 25.60 -5.69
CA PHE A 135 3.90 24.60 -6.73
C PHE A 135 2.71 24.50 -7.70
N PHE A 136 1.49 24.44 -7.17
CA PHE A 136 0.29 24.24 -7.99
C PHE A 136 -0.25 25.54 -8.59
N PHE A 137 -0.13 26.66 -7.86
CA PHE A 137 -0.65 27.98 -8.22
C PHE A 137 0.45 29.04 -8.09
N PRO A 138 1.47 29.02 -8.98
CA PRO A 138 2.53 30.02 -8.96
C PRO A 138 1.97 31.42 -9.22
N SER A 139 2.55 32.42 -8.55
CA SER A 139 2.13 33.82 -8.66
C SER A 139 2.81 34.46 -9.87
N ASN A 140 2.25 34.26 -11.07
CA ASN A 140 2.80 34.79 -12.34
C ASN A 140 2.51 36.29 -12.51
N GLY A 141 2.79 37.12 -11.50
CA GLY A 141 2.53 38.57 -11.53
C GLY A 141 1.06 39.00 -11.39
N LEU A 142 0.11 38.08 -11.49
CA LEU A 142 -1.30 38.30 -11.13
C LEU A 142 -1.54 37.84 -9.69
N ILE A 143 -2.22 38.67 -8.88
CA ILE A 143 -2.61 38.32 -7.51
C ILE A 143 -3.51 37.08 -7.59
N GLY A 144 -2.92 35.91 -7.35
CA GLY A 144 -3.66 34.66 -7.28
C GLY A 144 -4.64 34.75 -6.12
N GLY A 145 -5.93 34.85 -6.42
CA GLY A 145 -6.98 34.90 -5.41
C GLY A 145 -6.85 33.76 -4.39
N PRO A 146 -7.36 33.94 -3.15
CA PRO A 146 -7.23 32.95 -2.09
C PRO A 146 -7.75 31.60 -2.58
N GLN A 147 -6.85 30.62 -2.67
CA GLN A 147 -7.23 29.24 -3.02
C GLN A 147 -7.59 28.49 -1.74
N CYS A 148 -8.75 27.85 -1.75
CA CYS A 148 -9.15 26.96 -0.68
C CYS A 148 -8.14 25.80 -0.57
N PRO A 149 -7.70 25.41 0.64
CA PRO A 149 -6.84 24.23 0.85
C PRO A 149 -7.34 22.97 0.13
N LYS A 150 -8.67 22.77 0.09
CA LYS A 150 -9.31 21.65 -0.62
C LYS A 150 -8.98 21.62 -2.11
N THR A 151 -8.87 22.79 -2.77
CA THR A 151 -8.51 22.88 -4.19
C THR A 151 -7.08 22.42 -4.43
N ILE A 152 -6.15 22.84 -3.56
CA ILE A 152 -4.73 22.46 -3.67
C ILE A 152 -4.54 20.96 -3.46
N LEU A 153 -5.21 20.39 -2.45
CA LEU A 153 -5.16 18.95 -2.20
C LEU A 153 -5.80 18.14 -3.32
N LYS A 154 -6.87 18.65 -3.96
CA LYS A 154 -7.46 18.02 -5.13
C LYS A 154 -6.50 18.01 -6.32
N GLU A 155 -5.78 19.10 -6.57
CA GLU A 155 -4.73 19.15 -7.60
C GLU A 155 -3.61 18.15 -7.32
N LEU A 156 -3.14 18.07 -6.06
CA LEU A 156 -2.17 17.06 -5.64
C LEU A 156 -2.65 15.65 -5.96
N ILE A 157 -3.88 15.30 -5.57
CA ILE A 157 -4.43 13.96 -5.81
C ILE A 157 -4.55 13.68 -7.31
N ASN A 158 -4.95 14.66 -8.12
CA ASN A 158 -5.04 14.51 -9.58
C ASN A 158 -3.66 14.24 -10.21
N VAL A 159 -2.63 14.98 -9.79
CA VAL A 159 -1.24 14.78 -10.24
C VAL A 159 -0.72 13.42 -9.81
N LEU A 160 -0.93 13.01 -8.55
CA LEU A 160 -0.51 11.71 -8.05
C LEU A 160 -1.22 10.56 -8.79
N THR A 161 -2.53 10.66 -8.99
CA THR A 161 -3.32 9.65 -9.73
C THR A 161 -2.79 9.50 -11.16
N SER A 162 -2.55 10.62 -11.84
CA SER A 162 -2.06 10.60 -13.22
C SER A 162 -0.62 10.09 -13.30
N THR A 163 0.22 10.41 -12.31
CA THR A 163 1.60 9.91 -12.21
C THR A 163 1.62 8.40 -11.98
N LEU A 164 0.79 7.88 -11.07
CA LEU A 164 0.68 6.45 -10.76
C LEU A 164 0.10 5.62 -11.92
N LEU A 165 -0.72 6.24 -12.77
CA LEU A 165 -1.28 5.64 -13.98
C LEU A 165 -0.39 5.84 -15.21
N SER A 166 0.65 6.69 -15.12
CA SER A 166 1.54 6.95 -16.24
C SER A 166 2.28 5.67 -16.65
N THR A 167 2.36 5.45 -17.96
CA THR A 167 3.14 4.35 -18.55
C THR A 167 4.44 4.92 -19.07
N SER A 168 5.57 4.37 -18.62
CA SER A 168 6.84 4.69 -19.27
C SER A 168 6.84 4.10 -20.69
N PRO A 169 7.35 4.83 -21.70
CA PRO A 169 7.56 4.29 -23.05
C PRO A 169 8.68 3.24 -23.12
N ASP A 170 9.18 2.77 -21.97
CA ASP A 170 10.32 1.88 -21.84
C ASP A 170 10.18 0.66 -22.75
N THR A 171 11.00 0.66 -23.79
CA THR A 171 11.24 -0.38 -24.79
C THR A 171 12.18 -1.46 -24.26
N GLY A 172 12.61 -1.36 -22.99
CA GLY A 172 13.32 -2.43 -22.30
C GLY A 172 12.52 -3.72 -22.41
N ARG A 173 13.17 -4.80 -22.86
CA ARG A 173 12.55 -6.13 -23.00
C ARG A 173 11.72 -6.37 -21.75
N PRO A 174 10.38 -6.51 -21.84
CA PRO A 174 9.60 -6.90 -20.67
C PRO A 174 10.31 -8.13 -20.13
N ALA A 175 10.62 -8.15 -18.83
CA ALA A 175 11.06 -9.39 -18.22
C ALA A 175 10.07 -10.44 -18.73
N ASN A 176 10.56 -11.49 -19.40
CA ASN A 176 9.74 -12.53 -20.05
C ASN A 176 8.92 -13.35 -19.03
N MET A 177 8.60 -12.78 -17.87
CA MET A 177 7.55 -13.24 -16.99
C MET A 177 6.22 -13.11 -17.72
N LYS A 178 5.59 -14.26 -17.94
CA LYS A 178 4.17 -14.29 -18.31
C LYS A 178 3.41 -13.52 -17.24
N PRO A 179 2.52 -12.59 -17.60
CA PRO A 179 1.72 -11.89 -16.61
C PRO A 179 0.99 -12.93 -15.77
N ILE A 180 1.11 -12.83 -14.45
CA ILE A 180 0.31 -13.66 -13.55
C ILE A 180 -1.12 -13.24 -13.84
N PRO A 181 -2.00 -14.16 -14.29
CA PRO A 181 -3.39 -13.84 -14.52
C PRO A 181 -3.90 -13.16 -13.26
N VAL A 182 -4.40 -11.93 -13.39
CA VAL A 182 -5.20 -11.32 -12.33
C VAL A 182 -6.37 -12.27 -12.20
N SER A 183 -6.29 -13.15 -11.20
CA SER A 183 -7.27 -14.20 -11.01
C SER A 183 -8.64 -13.53 -10.94
N GLN A 184 -9.70 -14.28 -11.22
CA GLN A 184 -11.09 -13.85 -11.05
C GLN A 184 -11.44 -13.50 -9.57
N GLY A 185 -10.44 -13.23 -8.73
CA GLY A 185 -10.58 -12.66 -7.41
C GLY A 185 -11.25 -11.29 -7.46
N ARG A 186 -11.80 -10.93 -6.30
CA ARG A 186 -12.61 -9.73 -6.14
C ARG A 186 -11.80 -8.47 -6.40
N ASN A 187 -12.28 -7.62 -7.31
CA ASN A 187 -11.69 -6.30 -7.60
C ASN A 187 -12.10 -5.21 -6.58
N TYR A 188 -12.85 -5.59 -5.55
CA TYR A 188 -13.38 -4.72 -4.50
C TYR A 188 -13.26 -5.39 -3.12
N CYS A 189 -13.04 -4.58 -2.08
CA CYS A 189 -12.92 -5.00 -0.70
C CYS A 189 -14.17 -4.59 0.08
N GLU A 190 -14.83 -5.49 0.82
CA GLU A 190 -16.07 -5.17 1.57
C GLU A 190 -15.85 -4.11 2.65
N ALA A 191 -14.64 -4.01 3.19
CA ALA A 191 -14.28 -2.98 4.18
C ALA A 191 -13.85 -1.64 3.53
N SER A 192 -13.87 -1.52 2.20
CA SER A 192 -13.67 -0.21 1.57
C SER A 192 -14.85 0.69 1.92
N HIS A 193 -14.53 1.94 2.23
CA HIS A 193 -15.52 2.99 2.51
C HIS A 193 -15.94 3.74 1.24
N PHE A 194 -15.43 3.34 0.07
CA PHE A 194 -15.86 3.91 -1.20
C PHE A 194 -17.24 3.37 -1.57
N CYS A 195 -18.26 4.22 -1.54
CA CYS A 195 -19.62 3.81 -1.84
C CYS A 195 -19.79 3.43 -3.32
N THR A 196 -20.15 2.18 -3.58
CA THR A 196 -20.40 1.63 -4.92
C THR A 196 -21.69 2.12 -5.57
N GLU A 197 -22.60 2.79 -4.85
CA GLU A 197 -23.86 3.32 -5.43
C GLU A 197 -23.60 4.38 -6.52
N TYR A 198 -22.46 5.07 -6.46
CA TYR A 198 -22.01 6.00 -7.52
C TYR A 198 -21.61 5.29 -8.82
N LEU A 199 -21.34 3.97 -8.79
CA LEU A 199 -21.04 3.18 -9.99
C LEU A 199 -22.31 2.74 -10.72
N GLN A 200 -23.47 2.70 -10.03
CA GLN A 200 -24.74 2.22 -10.61
C GLN A 200 -25.58 3.34 -11.24
N SER A 201 -25.34 4.59 -10.87
CA SER A 201 -26.15 5.76 -11.30
C SER A 201 -25.67 6.45 -12.59
N GLY A 202 -24.54 6.03 -13.17
CA GLY A 202 -24.01 6.59 -14.40
C GLY A 202 -24.30 5.74 -15.64
N LYS A 203 -25.06 6.27 -16.61
CA LYS A 203 -25.09 5.82 -18.03
C LYS A 203 -23.73 6.01 -18.75
N HIS A 204 -22.61 6.06 -18.03
CA HIS A 204 -21.28 6.10 -18.59
C HIS A 204 -20.81 4.65 -18.75
N LYS A 205 -20.51 4.25 -19.99
CA LYS A 205 -19.80 3.01 -20.33
C LYS A 205 -18.78 2.71 -19.24
N MET A 206 -18.96 1.58 -18.57
CA MET A 206 -18.02 1.02 -17.60
C MET A 206 -16.61 1.17 -18.18
N GLU A 207 -15.82 2.13 -17.67
CA GLU A 207 -14.40 2.20 -17.98
C GLU A 207 -13.78 0.97 -17.29
N SER A 208 -13.90 -0.19 -17.93
CA SER A 208 -13.32 -1.47 -17.53
C SER A 208 -11.81 -1.48 -17.78
N ALA A 209 -11.15 -0.36 -17.59
CA ALA A 209 -9.71 -0.27 -17.67
C ALA A 209 -9.17 -0.47 -16.26
N GLY A 210 -8.76 -1.70 -15.95
CA GLY A 210 -7.84 -1.94 -14.82
C GLY A 210 -6.55 -1.14 -14.98
N LEU A 211 -5.58 -1.36 -14.09
CA LEU A 211 -4.30 -0.63 -14.17
C LEU A 211 -3.64 -0.75 -15.56
N PRO A 212 -3.14 0.35 -16.15
CA PRO A 212 -2.35 0.29 -17.37
C PRO A 212 -1.13 -0.62 -17.16
N LYS A 213 -0.91 -1.59 -18.07
CA LYS A 213 0.15 -2.60 -17.91
C LYS A 213 1.56 -2.02 -17.73
N GLY A 214 1.80 -0.84 -18.30
CA GLY A 214 3.09 -0.15 -18.19
C GLY A 214 3.29 0.67 -16.91
N CYS A 215 2.25 0.87 -16.09
CA CYS A 215 2.34 1.72 -14.92
C CYS A 215 2.99 1.01 -13.72
N ILE A 216 3.53 1.80 -12.79
CA ILE A 216 4.27 1.28 -11.63
C ILE A 216 3.40 0.39 -10.74
N LEU A 217 2.13 0.77 -10.55
CA LEU A 217 1.19 0.00 -9.72
C LEU A 217 0.92 -1.37 -10.31
N TYR A 218 0.80 -1.49 -11.64
CA TYR A 218 0.59 -2.79 -12.30
C TYR A 218 1.81 -3.70 -12.12
N LYS A 219 3.01 -3.19 -12.41
CA LYS A 219 4.26 -3.96 -12.27
C LYS A 219 4.47 -4.45 -10.84
N MET A 220 4.20 -3.58 -9.87
CA MET A 220 4.30 -3.91 -8.45
C MET A 220 3.21 -4.92 -8.04
N LEU A 221 1.97 -4.78 -8.53
CA LEU A 221 0.90 -5.75 -8.31
C LEU A 221 1.28 -7.16 -8.82
N GLN A 222 1.90 -7.25 -10.00
CA GLN A 222 2.38 -8.52 -10.54
C GLN A 222 3.43 -9.18 -9.64
N ALA A 223 4.38 -8.41 -9.09
CA ALA A 223 5.33 -8.93 -8.11
C ALA A 223 4.64 -9.38 -6.80
N GLN A 224 3.64 -8.63 -6.32
CA GLN A 224 2.85 -9.02 -5.14
C GLN A 224 2.07 -10.33 -5.35
N MET A 225 1.62 -10.59 -6.58
CA MET A 225 0.84 -11.78 -6.94
C MET A 225 1.65 -13.07 -7.06
N LEU A 226 2.98 -13.02 -6.92
CA LEU A 226 3.80 -14.22 -6.73
C LEU A 226 3.41 -15.00 -5.46
N ASP A 227 2.71 -14.36 -4.51
CA ASP A 227 2.01 -15.05 -3.42
C ASP A 227 0.68 -15.66 -3.93
N MET A 228 0.82 -16.75 -4.69
CA MET A 228 -0.29 -17.45 -5.34
C MET A 228 -1.08 -18.35 -4.37
N LEU A 229 -0.42 -18.87 -3.34
CA LEU A 229 -0.98 -19.89 -2.45
C LEU A 229 -1.62 -19.31 -1.19
N ASP A 230 -1.39 -18.02 -0.91
CA ASP A 230 -1.56 -17.42 0.42
C ASP A 230 -0.64 -18.09 1.47
N ILE A 231 -0.37 -17.39 2.58
CA ILE A 231 0.46 -17.93 3.66
C ILE A 231 -0.09 -19.23 4.25
N GLU A 232 -1.40 -19.47 4.18
CA GLU A 232 -2.02 -20.74 4.61
C GLU A 232 -1.63 -21.92 3.71
N GLY A 233 -1.57 -21.72 2.39
CA GLY A 233 -1.10 -22.74 1.44
C GLY A 233 0.42 -22.88 1.40
N LEU A 234 1.15 -21.81 1.69
CA LEU A 234 2.61 -21.81 1.71
C LEU A 234 3.20 -22.50 2.96
N HIS A 235 2.58 -22.33 4.13
CA HIS A 235 3.16 -22.80 5.38
C HIS A 235 3.44 -24.33 5.41
N PRO A 236 2.58 -25.21 4.84
CA PRO A 236 2.92 -26.63 4.67
C PRO A 236 4.18 -26.87 3.81
N LEU A 237 4.38 -26.10 2.74
CA LEU A 237 5.58 -26.19 1.90
C LEU A 237 6.82 -25.76 2.67
N TYR A 238 6.73 -24.69 3.47
CA TYR A 238 7.80 -24.29 4.40
C TYR A 238 8.18 -25.44 5.33
N ARG A 239 7.20 -26.10 5.95
CA ARG A 239 7.46 -27.24 6.86
C ARG A 239 8.12 -28.43 6.14
N ARG A 240 7.80 -28.66 4.85
CA ARG A 240 8.46 -29.69 4.03
C ARG A 240 9.95 -29.39 3.86
N VAL A 241 10.29 -28.14 3.52
CA VAL A 241 11.70 -27.72 3.36
C VAL A 241 12.44 -27.78 4.69
N GLU A 242 11.84 -27.33 5.79
CA GLU A 242 12.48 -27.43 7.12
C GLU A 242 12.79 -28.88 7.50
N LYS A 243 11.83 -29.80 7.29
CA LYS A 243 12.06 -31.22 7.56
C LYS A 243 13.21 -31.77 6.72
N TYR A 244 13.29 -31.40 5.45
CA TYR A 244 14.39 -31.81 4.58
C TYR A 244 15.74 -31.26 5.07
N LEU A 245 15.79 -30.00 5.53
CA LEU A 245 17.00 -29.38 6.06
C LEU A 245 17.39 -29.90 7.46
N GLU A 246 16.46 -30.44 8.24
CA GLU A 246 16.76 -31.16 9.48
C GLU A 246 17.53 -32.46 9.19
N GLU A 247 17.23 -33.11 8.06
CA GLU A 247 17.91 -34.34 7.61
C GLU A 247 19.21 -34.05 6.86
N CYS A 248 19.25 -32.99 6.03
CA CYS A 248 20.39 -32.57 5.20
C CYS A 248 20.70 -31.06 5.33
N PRO A 249 21.34 -30.59 6.42
CA PRO A 249 21.57 -29.17 6.66
C PRO A 249 22.46 -28.47 5.62
N GLU A 250 23.40 -29.20 5.02
CA GLU A 250 24.35 -28.72 4.01
C GLU A 250 23.67 -28.24 2.72
N GLU A 251 22.49 -28.77 2.40
CA GLU A 251 21.75 -28.46 1.18
C GLU A 251 21.12 -27.06 1.19
N ARG A 252 21.11 -26.37 2.34
CA ARG A 252 20.59 -25.00 2.44
C ARG A 252 21.19 -24.05 1.41
N SER A 253 22.50 -24.18 1.17
CA SER A 253 23.22 -23.36 0.19
C SER A 253 22.85 -23.77 -1.24
N THR A 254 22.76 -25.07 -1.53
CA THR A 254 22.35 -25.61 -2.85
C THR A 254 20.94 -25.17 -3.25
N LEU A 255 20.03 -25.09 -2.27
CA LEU A 255 18.65 -24.62 -2.46
C LEU A 255 18.55 -23.10 -2.69
N LEU A 256 19.67 -22.37 -2.60
CA LEU A 256 19.75 -20.91 -2.76
C LEU A 256 18.79 -20.15 -1.83
N LEU A 257 18.59 -20.65 -0.60
CA LEU A 257 17.69 -20.02 0.35
C LEU A 257 18.20 -18.63 0.77
N ASP A 258 19.50 -18.46 0.94
CA ASP A 258 20.09 -17.18 1.37
C ASP A 258 20.90 -16.47 0.27
N GLY A 259 20.70 -16.89 -0.97
CA GLY A 259 21.41 -16.37 -2.14
C GLY A 259 22.57 -17.27 -2.60
N PRO A 260 23.39 -16.80 -3.55
CA PRO A 260 23.34 -15.48 -4.18
C PRO A 260 22.04 -15.25 -4.99
N TYR A 261 21.59 -13.99 -5.06
CA TYR A 261 20.40 -13.59 -5.80
C TYR A 261 20.76 -13.15 -7.23
N ASP A 262 21.25 -14.09 -8.03
CA ASP A 262 21.71 -13.86 -9.41
C ASP A 262 20.63 -14.20 -10.46
N GLU A 263 21.02 -14.30 -11.73
CA GLU A 263 20.12 -14.66 -12.83
C GLU A 263 19.49 -16.05 -12.66
N THR A 264 20.19 -17.01 -12.04
CA THR A 264 19.64 -18.35 -11.81
C THR A 264 18.49 -18.31 -10.80
N PHE A 265 18.63 -17.50 -9.74
CA PHE A 265 17.55 -17.21 -8.81
C PHE A 265 16.36 -16.57 -9.54
N PHE A 266 16.60 -15.60 -10.42
CA PHE A 266 15.55 -14.93 -11.18
C PHE A 266 14.81 -15.87 -12.15
N GLU A 267 15.51 -16.77 -12.84
CA GLU A 267 14.88 -17.77 -13.72
C GLU A 267 13.96 -18.73 -12.93
N ARG A 268 14.36 -19.17 -11.73
CA ARG A 268 13.51 -20.02 -10.87
C ARG A 268 12.19 -19.34 -10.51
N LEU A 269 12.19 -18.02 -10.30
CA LEU A 269 10.96 -17.28 -9.97
C LEU A 269 9.92 -17.28 -11.10
N LYS A 270 10.32 -17.59 -12.34
CA LYS A 270 9.41 -17.60 -13.49
C LYS A 270 8.54 -18.85 -13.57
N ASP A 271 8.80 -19.88 -12.77
CA ASP A 271 7.95 -21.07 -12.71
C ASP A 271 6.65 -20.80 -11.94
N LEU A 272 5.58 -20.50 -12.69
CA LEU A 272 4.25 -20.22 -12.17
C LEU A 272 3.36 -21.47 -12.06
N SER A 273 3.93 -22.68 -12.11
CA SER A 273 3.19 -23.95 -11.88
C SER A 273 2.42 -23.90 -10.56
N LEU A 274 1.16 -24.34 -10.53
CA LEU A 274 0.36 -24.37 -9.30
C LEU A 274 0.21 -25.78 -8.71
N GLU A 275 0.56 -26.80 -9.48
CA GLU A 275 0.43 -28.20 -9.11
C GLU A 275 1.63 -28.59 -8.23
N ASP A 276 1.35 -28.99 -7.00
CA ASP A 276 2.37 -29.50 -6.08
C ASP A 276 2.71 -30.94 -6.46
N ASP A 277 3.92 -31.13 -6.99
CA ASP A 277 4.47 -32.44 -7.36
C ASP A 277 5.05 -33.22 -6.16
N GLY A 278 4.97 -32.65 -4.95
CA GLY A 278 5.50 -33.22 -3.72
C GLY A 278 6.99 -33.00 -3.51
N SER A 279 7.70 -32.38 -4.46
CA SER A 279 9.15 -32.15 -4.38
C SER A 279 9.53 -31.05 -3.37
N VAL A 280 10.81 -31.03 -3.00
CA VAL A 280 11.41 -29.96 -2.19
C VAL A 280 11.67 -28.74 -3.07
N GLU A 281 12.03 -28.95 -4.32
CA GLU A 281 12.31 -27.92 -5.34
C GLU A 281 11.07 -27.06 -5.62
N TYR A 282 9.90 -27.67 -5.77
CA TYR A 282 8.63 -26.95 -5.88
C TYR A 282 8.38 -26.10 -4.63
N ALA A 283 8.52 -26.69 -3.44
CA ALA A 283 8.32 -26.00 -2.18
C ALA A 283 9.25 -24.79 -2.02
N VAL A 284 10.54 -24.96 -2.32
CA VAL A 284 11.54 -23.88 -2.33
C VAL A 284 11.17 -22.79 -3.32
N THR A 285 10.76 -23.14 -4.53
CA THR A 285 10.35 -22.17 -5.55
C THR A 285 9.19 -21.31 -5.06
N LYS A 286 8.14 -21.91 -4.47
CA LYS A 286 7.01 -21.18 -3.89
C LYS A 286 7.40 -20.31 -2.71
N ILE A 287 8.31 -20.78 -1.87
CA ILE A 287 8.84 -19.98 -0.75
C ILE A 287 9.58 -18.74 -1.26
N GLN A 288 10.42 -18.87 -2.29
CA GLN A 288 11.14 -17.73 -2.86
C GLN A 288 10.20 -16.73 -3.52
N GLN A 289 9.23 -17.21 -4.29
CA GLN A 289 8.17 -16.38 -4.86
C GLN A 289 7.39 -15.61 -3.78
N TYR A 290 7.04 -16.28 -2.68
CA TYR A 290 6.38 -15.63 -1.55
C TYR A 290 7.25 -14.55 -0.90
N ARG A 291 8.55 -14.79 -0.71
CA ARG A 291 9.46 -13.80 -0.11
C ARG A 291 9.55 -12.53 -0.98
N VAL A 292 9.67 -12.70 -2.30
CA VAL A 292 9.64 -11.58 -3.25
C VAL A 292 8.29 -10.85 -3.19
N ALA A 293 7.17 -11.57 -3.16
CA ALA A 293 5.85 -10.99 -3.01
C ALA A 293 5.71 -10.19 -1.70
N MET A 294 6.23 -10.72 -0.59
CA MET A 294 6.20 -10.05 0.71
C MET A 294 7.06 -8.78 0.73
N THR A 295 8.19 -8.76 0.01
CA THR A 295 8.96 -7.53 -0.23
C THR A 295 8.15 -6.51 -1.02
N ALA A 296 7.52 -6.91 -2.13
CA ALA A 296 6.67 -6.03 -2.94
C ALA A 296 5.39 -5.54 -2.21
N LYS A 297 4.91 -6.27 -1.19
CA LYS A 297 3.78 -5.86 -0.34
C LYS A 297 4.15 -4.82 0.71
N ASP A 298 5.44 -4.69 1.05
CA ASP A 298 5.93 -3.77 2.09
C ASP A 298 6.88 -2.68 1.57
N CYS A 299 7.19 -2.64 0.27
CA CYS A 299 7.98 -1.58 -0.37
C CYS A 299 7.25 -0.23 -0.41
N SER A 300 7.99 0.83 -0.74
CA SER A 300 7.46 2.19 -0.91
C SER A 300 7.60 2.66 -2.34
N ILE A 301 6.69 3.52 -2.78
CA ILE A 301 6.80 4.28 -4.02
C ILE A 301 7.20 5.71 -3.64
N MET A 302 8.32 6.19 -4.18
CA MET A 302 8.73 7.59 -4.10
C MET A 302 8.38 8.30 -5.40
N ILE A 303 7.62 9.39 -5.31
CA ILE A 303 7.26 10.26 -6.44
C ILE A 303 7.89 11.62 -6.20
N ALA A 304 8.80 12.05 -7.06
CA ALA A 304 9.44 13.36 -6.98
C ALA A 304 8.82 14.30 -8.03
N LEU A 305 8.45 15.53 -7.64
CA LEU A 305 7.78 16.51 -8.49
C LEU A 305 8.50 17.86 -8.44
N SER A 306 8.86 18.37 -9.60
CA SER A 306 9.51 19.68 -9.77
C SER A 306 8.74 20.50 -10.81
N PRO A 307 8.34 21.75 -10.50
CA PRO A 307 7.57 22.58 -11.42
C PRO A 307 8.44 23.02 -12.61
N THR A 308 7.83 23.17 -13.77
CA THR A 308 8.50 23.57 -15.02
C THR A 308 7.82 24.79 -15.65
N VAL A 309 8.61 25.71 -16.22
CA VAL A 309 8.09 26.76 -17.10
C VAL A 309 8.00 26.21 -18.53
N GLN A 310 6.88 26.45 -19.23
CA GLN A 310 6.56 25.83 -20.53
C GLN A 310 7.56 26.13 -21.67
N GLU A 311 8.50 27.07 -21.50
CA GLU A 311 9.34 27.58 -22.59
C GLU A 311 10.70 26.88 -22.76
N GLU A 312 11.11 25.94 -21.87
CA GLU A 312 12.44 25.30 -21.93
C GLU A 312 12.44 23.78 -22.20
N CYS A 313 11.44 23.24 -22.91
CA CYS A 313 11.35 21.79 -23.14
C CYS A 313 11.43 21.38 -24.61
N PHE A 314 12.66 21.30 -25.13
CA PHE A 314 12.98 20.63 -26.40
C PHE A 314 13.08 19.10 -26.28
N ASP A 315 12.92 18.51 -25.09
CA ASP A 315 13.03 17.07 -24.87
C ASP A 315 11.67 16.36 -24.74
N SER A 316 11.63 15.11 -25.19
CA SER A 316 10.55 14.12 -25.02
C SER A 316 10.35 13.65 -23.56
N ARG A 317 10.32 14.59 -22.60
CA ARG A 317 10.25 14.30 -21.16
C ARG A 317 8.82 14.00 -20.72
N PRO A 318 8.61 13.04 -19.81
CA PRO A 318 7.30 12.79 -19.23
C PRO A 318 6.93 13.98 -18.32
N LEU A 319 6.00 14.80 -18.78
CA LEU A 319 5.43 15.91 -18.04
C LEU A 319 4.05 15.53 -17.51
N ILE A 320 3.76 15.93 -16.27
CA ILE A 320 2.42 15.83 -15.72
C ILE A 320 1.80 17.21 -15.55
N LYS A 321 0.61 17.40 -16.15
CA LYS A 321 -0.10 18.68 -16.13
C LYS A 321 -1.01 18.77 -14.91
N ALA A 322 -0.96 19.91 -14.23
CA ALA A 322 -1.97 20.37 -13.29
C ALA A 322 -2.76 21.53 -13.92
N SER A 323 -3.74 22.08 -13.20
CA SER A 323 -4.61 23.14 -13.71
C SER A 323 -3.86 24.43 -14.07
N ARG A 324 -2.80 24.80 -13.34
CA ARG A 324 -2.02 26.04 -13.55
C ARG A 324 -0.51 25.85 -13.59
N SER A 325 -0.04 24.61 -13.58
CA SER A 325 1.38 24.26 -13.52
C SER A 325 1.62 22.97 -14.28
N SER A 326 2.88 22.71 -14.61
CA SER A 326 3.33 21.43 -15.15
C SER A 326 4.54 20.98 -14.34
N PHE A 327 4.64 19.66 -14.14
CA PHE A 327 5.71 19.08 -13.34
C PHE A 327 6.51 18.09 -14.17
N MET A 328 7.83 18.18 -14.05
CA MET A 328 8.71 17.04 -14.24
C MET A 328 8.52 16.10 -13.06
N TYR A 329 8.46 14.82 -13.36
CA TYR A 329 8.26 13.82 -12.32
C TYR A 329 9.18 12.61 -12.50
N SER A 330 9.52 12.00 -11.38
CA SER A 330 10.26 10.75 -11.30
C SER A 330 9.56 9.80 -10.34
N VAL A 331 9.56 8.51 -10.67
CA VAL A 331 8.99 7.45 -9.82
C VAL A 331 10.08 6.44 -9.49
N SER A 332 10.19 6.06 -8.23
CA SER A 332 11.17 5.08 -7.75
C SER A 332 10.54 4.15 -6.72
N ILE A 333 11.09 2.95 -6.57
CA ILE A 333 10.67 1.99 -5.53
C ILE A 333 11.78 1.93 -4.47
N LEU A 334 11.39 1.95 -3.20
CA LEU A 334 12.26 1.86 -2.03
C LEU A 334 11.90 0.63 -1.18
N ASP A 335 12.76 0.28 -0.22
CA ASP A 335 12.57 -0.81 0.74
C ASP A 335 12.44 -2.20 0.06
N LEU A 336 13.35 -2.50 -0.88
CA LEU A 336 13.36 -3.73 -1.68
C LEU A 336 14.23 -4.87 -1.12
N ASP A 337 14.62 -4.80 0.14
CA ASP A 337 15.34 -5.90 0.79
C ASP A 337 14.45 -7.16 0.84
N LEU A 338 14.99 -8.29 0.37
CA LEU A 338 14.26 -9.55 0.34
C LEU A 338 13.92 -9.97 1.78
N LYS A 339 12.65 -10.34 2.03
CA LYS A 339 12.25 -10.80 3.37
C LYS A 339 13.01 -12.10 3.71
N PRO A 340 13.54 -12.26 4.93
CA PRO A 340 14.30 -13.46 5.31
C PRO A 340 13.37 -14.69 5.37
N TYR A 341 13.96 -15.86 5.16
CA TYR A 341 13.27 -17.14 5.16
C TYR A 341 12.61 -17.44 6.52
N GLU A 342 13.30 -17.10 7.60
CA GLU A 342 12.92 -17.36 9.00
C GLU A 342 11.67 -16.56 9.43
N ASN A 343 11.26 -15.56 8.65
CA ASN A 343 10.05 -14.78 8.94
C ASN A 343 8.75 -15.50 8.60
N ILE A 344 8.78 -16.59 7.83
CA ILE A 344 7.57 -17.27 7.33
C ILE A 344 6.67 -17.78 8.49
N PRO A 345 7.17 -18.48 9.52
CA PRO A 345 6.36 -18.88 10.68
C PRO A 345 5.72 -17.71 11.41
N TYR A 346 6.45 -16.59 11.53
CA TYR A 346 5.92 -15.37 12.13
C TYR A 346 4.76 -14.79 11.29
N GLN A 347 4.89 -14.75 9.97
CA GLN A 347 3.83 -14.25 9.09
C GLN A 347 2.57 -15.12 9.16
N TYR A 348 2.72 -16.44 9.23
CA TYR A 348 1.60 -17.37 9.40
C TYR A 348 0.84 -17.11 10.71
N LYS A 349 1.56 -17.04 11.84
CA LYS A 349 0.97 -16.71 13.16
C LYS A 349 0.32 -15.32 13.16
N ARG A 350 0.95 -14.33 12.53
CA ARG A 350 0.45 -12.96 12.47
C ARG A 350 -0.83 -12.86 11.63
N ASP A 351 -0.90 -13.56 10.50
CA ASP A 351 -2.09 -13.59 9.65
C ASP A 351 -3.30 -14.12 10.41
N SER A 352 -3.14 -15.28 11.07
CA SER A 352 -4.18 -15.86 11.92
C SER A 352 -4.65 -14.89 13.02
N LYS A 353 -3.72 -14.18 13.68
CA LYS A 353 -4.06 -13.15 14.68
C LYS A 353 -4.87 -11.99 14.09
N ILE A 354 -4.51 -11.51 12.90
CA ILE A 354 -5.22 -10.42 12.21
C ILE A 354 -6.64 -10.86 11.87
N VAL A 355 -6.78 -12.01 11.23
CA VAL A 355 -8.07 -12.52 10.73
C VAL A 355 -9.02 -12.83 11.89
N ASN A 356 -8.53 -13.53 12.92
CA ASN A 356 -9.34 -13.86 14.09
C ASN A 356 -9.76 -12.62 14.87
N HIS A 357 -8.90 -11.60 14.98
CA HIS A 357 -9.28 -10.35 15.63
C HIS A 357 -10.33 -9.59 14.81
N TYR A 358 -10.16 -9.51 13.48
CA TYR A 358 -11.13 -8.86 12.61
C TYR A 358 -12.51 -9.51 12.71
N LEU A 359 -12.59 -10.85 12.65
CA LEU A 359 -13.83 -11.60 12.81
C LEU A 359 -14.55 -11.29 14.14
N LYS A 360 -13.80 -11.19 15.24
CA LYS A 360 -14.36 -10.79 16.55
C LYS A 360 -14.85 -9.34 16.55
N SER A 361 -14.17 -8.45 15.84
CA SER A 361 -14.52 -7.02 15.81
C SER A 361 -15.75 -6.68 14.97
N ILE A 362 -16.15 -7.58 14.06
CA ILE A 362 -17.34 -7.40 13.21
C ILE A 362 -18.57 -8.18 13.70
N GLN A 363 -18.41 -9.04 14.72
CA GLN A 363 -19.57 -9.66 15.37
C GLN A 363 -20.33 -8.59 16.16
N PRO A 364 -21.67 -8.56 16.08
CA PRO A 364 -22.46 -7.74 16.99
C PRO A 364 -22.08 -8.11 18.43
N GLN A 365 -21.76 -7.12 19.25
CA GLN A 365 -21.71 -7.33 20.69
C GLN A 365 -23.14 -7.74 21.09
N GLU A 366 -23.35 -9.00 21.47
CA GLU A 366 -24.53 -9.33 22.27
C GLU A 366 -24.38 -8.53 23.56
N GLU A 367 -25.21 -7.50 23.74
CA GLU A 367 -25.33 -6.83 25.03
C GLU A 367 -25.63 -7.92 26.08
N PRO A 368 -24.91 -7.96 27.22
CA PRO A 368 -25.35 -8.80 28.31
C PRO A 368 -26.73 -8.30 28.70
N SER A 369 -27.75 -9.13 28.48
CA SER A 369 -29.07 -8.92 29.05
C SER A 369 -28.94 -8.95 30.57
N THR A 370 -28.68 -7.79 31.18
CA THR A 370 -28.98 -7.57 32.58
C THR A 370 -30.49 -7.67 32.71
N SER A 371 -30.97 -8.87 33.02
CA SER A 371 -32.26 -9.08 33.65
C SER A 371 -32.23 -8.37 35.00
N LEU A 372 -32.55 -7.07 34.99
CA LEU A 372 -32.92 -6.33 36.18
C LEU A 372 -34.25 -6.89 36.66
N ILE A 373 -34.17 -7.90 37.53
CA ILE A 373 -35.24 -8.28 38.43
C ILE A 373 -35.37 -7.09 39.41
N PHE A 374 -36.35 -6.23 39.18
CA PHE A 374 -36.79 -5.26 40.17
C PHE A 374 -37.56 -6.00 41.27
N PRO A 375 -37.20 -5.86 42.56
CA PRO A 375 -38.16 -6.06 43.62
C PRO A 375 -39.09 -4.84 43.71
N GLU A 376 -40.40 -5.10 43.79
CA GLU A 376 -41.44 -4.11 44.12
C GLU A 376 -41.27 -3.53 45.53
N SER A 377 -42.02 -2.44 45.80
CA SER A 377 -42.13 -1.56 47.00
C SER A 377 -41.13 -0.39 47.02
N GLU A 378 -41.51 0.87 47.26
CA GLU A 378 -42.73 1.47 47.83
C GLU A 378 -42.77 2.98 47.49
N ASP A 379 -43.98 3.55 47.48
CA ASP A 379 -44.31 4.95 47.19
C ASP A 379 -43.49 5.98 47.98
N CYS A 380 -43.07 7.06 47.31
CA CYS A 380 -42.66 8.30 47.97
C CYS A 380 -43.28 9.52 47.29
N THR A 381 -44.33 10.01 47.93
CA THR A 381 -45.10 11.21 47.60
C THR A 381 -44.24 12.47 47.69
N LEU A 382 -44.28 13.31 46.64
CA LEU A 382 -43.65 14.63 46.62
C LEU A 382 -44.41 15.60 47.54
N LEU A 383 -43.74 16.06 48.61
CA LEU A 383 -44.18 17.18 49.43
C LEU A 383 -43.52 18.48 48.93
N LEU A 384 -44.29 19.33 48.27
CA LEU A 384 -43.94 20.71 47.97
C LEU A 384 -43.99 21.53 49.27
N HIS A 385 -42.90 22.20 49.62
CA HIS A 385 -42.93 23.31 50.58
C HIS A 385 -42.83 24.64 49.82
N GLN A 386 -43.81 25.52 50.06
CA GLN A 386 -43.75 26.94 49.74
C GLN A 386 -42.88 27.67 50.77
N VAL A 387 -41.96 28.52 50.31
CA VAL A 387 -41.89 29.96 50.67
C VAL A 387 -41.38 30.71 49.44
#